data_AF-A0A379DBJ1-F1
#
_entry.id   AF-A0A379DBJ1-F1
#
_cell.length_a   1.000
_cell.length_b   1.000
_cell.length_c   1.000
_cell.angle_alpha   90.00
_cell.angle_beta   90.00
_cell.angle_gamma   90.00
#
_symmetry.space_group_name_H-M   'P 1'
#
loop_
_entity.id
_entity.type
_entity.pdbx_description
1 polymer ?
#
loop_
_entity_poly.entity_id
_entity_poly.type
_entity_poly.pdbx_seq_one_letter_code
_entity_poly.pdbx_strand_id
1 'polypeptide(L)'
;MLNKINKNLIRAFVFAILIINMVLPNDVFAKSSVTIDLKGKSESSDFSNRRLSLWKVSSDLLEDEKVNIAENLKNLSDEQITKRYSAPISTEYSNRDGIINIELESGTYYAREITDSAVKVYPFVFTVSEKNFKVIPKGGFDIPPGNTKLIKVSTDGTRLQGAEFELYFVKNDGVERVPLKENVYSPSGSRNEILTTDVNGEIVLYDLPIGDYMFKELKAPNGYMVRQAETYFTINSSRSTEVRIVNYRAGEGGFKFKKISEDGTPLTGAKFMVTKKVGDIFEKMRINNVEYVVESTAEGYFTVDGLPFGEYFLWETQPPKGHSALSDSVRFVIEEGSFNQMIEIRDRRIPEVPPSNPPVEPPIAPEKPPIVIPKTGDITLLLMVLVGGVFSAIGYRLVREDNDTVSVKVEN
;
A
#
# COMPACT_ATOMS: atom_id res chain seq x y z
N MET A 1 -23.64 -67.97 40.65
CA MET A 1 -23.52 -67.19 41.90
C MET A 1 -23.50 -65.72 41.54
N LEU A 2 -24.62 -65.01 41.76
CA LEU A 2 -24.71 -63.57 41.51
C LEU A 2 -23.77 -62.83 42.47
N ASN A 3 -22.87 -62.03 41.90
CA ASN A 3 -21.97 -61.14 42.64
C ASN A 3 -22.83 -60.16 43.46
N LYS A 4 -22.72 -60.22 44.80
CA LYS A 4 -23.31 -59.24 45.70
C LYS A 4 -22.65 -57.89 45.44
N ILE A 5 -23.30 -57.03 44.66
CA ILE A 5 -22.83 -55.67 44.46
C ILE A 5 -22.86 -54.95 45.81
N ASN A 6 -21.71 -54.45 46.23
CA ASN A 6 -21.55 -53.78 47.51
C ASN A 6 -22.37 -52.48 47.51
N LYS A 7 -23.50 -52.47 48.23
CA LYS A 7 -24.41 -51.33 48.32
C LYS A 7 -23.75 -50.05 48.86
N ASN A 8 -22.69 -50.18 49.65
CA ASN A 8 -21.92 -49.03 50.14
C ASN A 8 -21.05 -48.44 49.04
N LEU A 9 -20.56 -49.26 48.11
CA LEU A 9 -19.80 -48.79 46.95
C LEU A 9 -20.71 -48.06 45.95
N ILE A 10 -21.92 -48.57 45.71
CA ILE A 10 -22.91 -47.87 44.87
C ILE A 10 -23.30 -46.54 45.51
N ARG A 11 -23.56 -46.50 46.82
CA ARG A 11 -23.89 -45.25 47.51
C ARG A 11 -22.74 -44.24 47.44
N ALA A 12 -21.51 -44.68 47.65
CA ALA A 12 -20.33 -43.82 47.50
C ALA A 12 -20.17 -43.30 46.05
N PHE A 13 -20.44 -44.14 45.05
CA PHE A 13 -20.36 -43.76 43.64
C PHE A 13 -21.46 -42.78 43.24
N VAL A 14 -22.70 -42.98 43.72
CA VAL A 14 -23.81 -42.04 43.51
C VAL A 14 -23.56 -40.72 44.24
N PHE A 15 -23.00 -40.75 45.46
CA PHE A 15 -22.64 -39.54 46.20
C PHE A 15 -21.47 -38.79 45.53
N ALA A 16 -20.49 -39.50 44.98
CA ALA A 16 -19.41 -38.92 44.19
C ALA A 16 -19.93 -38.28 42.89
N ILE A 17 -20.87 -38.92 42.18
CA ILE A 17 -21.53 -38.33 41.00
C ILE A 17 -22.36 -37.11 41.39
N LEU A 18 -23.05 -37.14 42.53
CA LEU A 18 -23.81 -35.99 43.03
C LEU A 18 -22.88 -34.82 43.40
N ILE A 19 -21.75 -35.08 44.06
CA ILE A 19 -20.73 -34.06 44.36
C ILE A 19 -20.05 -33.55 43.08
N ILE A 20 -19.76 -34.41 42.10
CA ILE A 20 -19.20 -33.99 40.80
C ILE A 20 -20.21 -33.12 40.03
N ASN A 21 -21.52 -33.37 40.14
CA ASN A 21 -22.54 -32.48 39.56
C ASN A 21 -22.82 -31.22 40.39
N MET A 22 -22.51 -31.23 41.70
CA MET A 22 -22.62 -30.06 42.58
C MET A 22 -21.35 -29.18 42.58
N VAL A 23 -20.23 -29.72 42.09
CA VAL A 23 -18.91 -29.07 41.95
C VAL A 23 -18.50 -29.05 40.47
N LEU A 24 -19.46 -28.82 39.58
CA LEU A 24 -19.13 -28.05 38.38
C LEU A 24 -19.07 -26.60 38.83
N PRO A 25 -18.00 -25.85 38.55
CA PRO A 25 -18.01 -24.42 38.82
C PRO A 25 -19.20 -23.82 38.05
N ASN A 26 -20.04 -23.05 38.75
CA ASN A 26 -21.08 -22.20 38.15
C ASN A 26 -20.48 -21.11 37.22
N ASP A 27 -19.22 -21.23 36.80
CA ASP A 27 -18.49 -20.26 35.98
C ASP A 27 -18.84 -20.36 34.48
N VAL A 28 -19.83 -21.16 34.07
CA VAL A 28 -20.20 -21.25 32.64
C VAL A 28 -21.14 -20.11 32.18
N PHE A 29 -21.79 -19.36 33.09
CA PHE A 29 -22.69 -18.25 32.69
C PHE A 29 -22.76 -17.09 33.69
N ALA A 30 -21.68 -16.77 34.40
CA ALA A 30 -21.66 -15.58 35.24
C ALA A 30 -21.63 -14.33 34.34
N LYS A 31 -22.72 -13.55 34.30
CA LYS A 31 -22.69 -12.22 33.70
C LYS A 31 -21.62 -11.38 34.40
N SER A 32 -20.84 -10.67 33.61
CA SER A 32 -19.84 -9.73 34.07
C SER A 32 -20.46 -8.36 34.23
N SER A 33 -20.19 -7.69 35.34
CA SER A 33 -20.46 -6.26 35.48
C SER A 33 -19.61 -5.50 34.46
N VAL A 34 -20.26 -4.69 33.64
CA VAL A 34 -19.64 -3.84 32.62
C VAL A 34 -19.97 -2.39 32.93
N THR A 35 -18.93 -1.58 33.09
CA THR A 35 -19.05 -0.12 33.23
C THR A 35 -18.70 0.52 31.89
N ILE A 36 -19.67 1.14 31.24
CA ILE A 36 -19.49 1.91 30.01
C ILE A 36 -19.38 3.40 30.39
N ASP A 37 -18.20 3.97 30.19
CA ASP A 37 -17.87 5.36 30.49
C ASP A 37 -17.86 6.18 29.20
N LEU A 38 -19.01 6.78 28.86
CA LEU A 38 -19.20 7.55 27.62
C LEU A 38 -18.39 8.85 27.59
N LYS A 39 -17.95 9.35 28.75
CA LYS A 39 -17.22 10.60 28.89
C LYS A 39 -15.72 10.43 28.67
N GLY A 40 -15.15 9.31 29.11
CA GLY A 40 -13.73 9.04 29.00
C GLY A 40 -12.87 10.13 29.67
N LYS A 41 -11.96 10.76 28.91
CA LYS A 41 -11.11 11.88 29.38
C LYS A 41 -11.64 13.28 29.04
N SER A 42 -12.84 13.39 28.47
CA SER A 42 -13.39 14.68 28.01
C SER A 42 -13.79 15.57 29.20
N GLU A 43 -13.34 16.83 29.19
CA GLU A 43 -13.73 17.84 30.19
C GLU A 43 -14.98 18.65 29.80
N SER A 44 -15.51 18.51 28.57
CA SER A 44 -16.30 19.60 27.96
C SER A 44 -17.70 19.22 27.43
N SER A 45 -18.19 18.00 27.60
CA SER A 45 -19.48 17.59 27.01
C SER A 45 -20.39 16.81 27.96
N ASP A 46 -21.68 17.16 27.94
CA ASP A 46 -22.73 16.45 28.69
C ASP A 46 -23.02 15.09 28.03
N PHE A 47 -22.65 14.01 28.71
CA PHE A 47 -22.97 12.64 28.33
C PHE A 47 -24.02 12.00 29.26
N SER A 48 -24.77 12.80 30.01
CA SER A 48 -25.85 12.32 30.85
C SER A 48 -27.11 11.99 30.03
N ASN A 49 -27.95 11.11 30.59
CA ASN A 49 -29.24 10.73 30.01
C ASN A 49 -29.12 10.12 28.59
N ARG A 50 -28.02 9.41 28.31
CA ARG A 50 -27.77 8.68 27.06
C ARG A 50 -28.15 7.22 27.23
N ARG A 51 -28.73 6.62 26.20
CA ARG A 51 -29.10 5.20 26.20
C ARG A 51 -28.53 4.49 24.98
N LEU A 52 -28.06 3.26 25.17
CA LEU A 52 -27.49 2.42 24.12
C LEU A 52 -28.36 1.18 23.85
N SER A 53 -28.31 0.71 22.61
CA SER A 53 -28.68 -0.65 22.20
C SER A 53 -27.42 -1.47 21.97
N LEU A 54 -27.36 -2.66 22.55
CA LEU A 54 -26.20 -3.56 22.48
C LEU A 54 -26.58 -4.88 21.79
N TRP A 55 -25.96 -5.19 20.65
CA TRP A 55 -26.11 -6.48 19.96
C TRP A 55 -24.92 -7.37 20.24
N LYS A 56 -25.14 -8.61 20.69
CA LYS A 56 -24.08 -9.63 20.76
C LYS A 56 -23.75 -10.09 19.35
N VAL A 57 -22.59 -9.71 18.83
CA VAL A 57 -22.17 -9.98 17.45
C VAL A 57 -21.31 -11.24 17.32
N SER A 58 -20.67 -11.67 18.39
CA SER A 58 -19.96 -12.95 18.47
C SER A 58 -19.91 -13.47 19.90
N SER A 59 -19.97 -14.80 20.08
CA SER A 59 -19.62 -15.47 21.33
C SER A 59 -18.12 -15.46 21.60
N ASP A 60 -17.31 -15.31 20.55
CA ASP A 60 -15.86 -15.30 20.62
C ASP A 60 -15.34 -13.91 20.98
N LEU A 61 -14.11 -13.88 21.52
CA LEU A 61 -13.42 -12.66 21.91
C LEU A 61 -12.64 -12.10 20.71
N LEU A 62 -13.31 -11.28 19.90
CA LEU A 62 -12.72 -10.71 18.68
C LEU A 62 -12.06 -9.36 18.99
N GLU A 63 -10.73 -9.28 18.92
CA GLU A 63 -9.97 -8.03 19.15
C GLU A 63 -9.59 -7.32 17.83
N ASP A 64 -9.08 -8.06 16.84
CA ASP A 64 -8.52 -7.48 15.61
C ASP A 64 -9.58 -7.00 14.59
N GLU A 65 -10.83 -7.43 14.74
CA GLU A 65 -11.90 -7.18 13.75
C GLU A 65 -12.89 -6.08 14.16
N LYS A 66 -12.75 -5.52 15.36
CA LYS A 66 -13.72 -4.58 15.96
C LYS A 66 -14.05 -3.38 15.07
N VAL A 67 -13.04 -2.82 14.39
CA VAL A 67 -13.19 -1.67 13.48
C VAL A 67 -14.04 -2.03 12.27
N ASN A 68 -13.75 -3.17 11.64
CA ASN A 68 -14.49 -3.62 10.45
C ASN A 68 -15.95 -3.93 10.81
N ILE A 69 -16.20 -4.53 11.99
CA ILE A 69 -17.55 -4.78 12.48
C ILE A 69 -18.31 -3.46 12.67
N ALA A 70 -17.70 -2.47 13.33
CA ALA A 70 -18.33 -1.16 13.53
C ALA A 70 -18.69 -0.48 12.20
N GLU A 71 -17.76 -0.45 11.25
CA GLU A 71 -17.93 0.15 9.92
C GLU A 71 -19.03 -0.53 9.09
N ASN A 72 -19.07 -1.87 9.10
CA ASN A 72 -20.06 -2.62 8.35
C ASN A 72 -21.48 -2.47 8.89
N LEU A 73 -21.62 -2.21 10.20
CA LEU A 73 -22.92 -2.13 10.86
C LEU A 73 -23.45 -0.70 11.01
N LYS A 74 -22.60 0.34 11.01
CA LYS A 74 -23.00 1.73 11.32
C LYS A 74 -24.13 2.29 10.46
N ASN A 75 -24.20 1.89 9.19
CA ASN A 75 -25.20 2.39 8.23
C ASN A 75 -26.46 1.51 8.13
N LEU A 76 -26.49 0.37 8.82
CA LEU A 76 -27.65 -0.52 8.83
C LEU A 76 -28.69 -0.05 9.84
N SER A 77 -29.97 -0.26 9.54
CA SER A 77 -31.05 -0.03 10.50
C SER A 77 -31.01 -1.04 11.65
N ASP A 78 -31.56 -0.66 12.80
CA ASP A 78 -31.65 -1.54 13.98
C ASP A 78 -32.38 -2.86 13.65
N GLU A 79 -33.39 -2.83 12.76
CA GLU A 79 -34.08 -4.02 12.27
C GLU A 79 -33.15 -4.92 11.44
N GLN A 80 -32.33 -4.32 10.56
CA GLN A 80 -31.36 -5.07 9.75
C GLN A 80 -30.27 -5.73 10.60
N ILE A 81 -29.82 -5.07 11.66
CA ILE A 81 -28.84 -5.63 12.60
C ILE A 81 -29.49 -6.75 13.41
N THR A 82 -30.70 -6.53 13.91
CA THR A 82 -31.46 -7.52 14.70
C THR A 82 -31.85 -8.76 13.89
N LYS A 83 -31.97 -8.66 12.56
CA LYS A 83 -32.14 -9.85 11.69
C LYS A 83 -30.87 -10.70 11.58
N ARG A 84 -29.69 -10.10 11.76
CA ARG A 84 -28.39 -10.76 11.60
C ARG A 84 -27.85 -11.32 12.92
N TYR A 85 -28.19 -10.68 14.04
CA TYR A 85 -27.64 -10.96 15.36
C TYR A 85 -28.74 -11.15 16.41
N SER A 86 -28.34 -11.36 17.67
CA SER A 86 -29.28 -11.44 18.78
C SER A 86 -30.09 -10.16 18.95
N ALA A 87 -31.29 -10.28 19.55
CA ALA A 87 -32.07 -9.12 19.94
C ALA A 87 -31.23 -8.17 20.83
N PRO A 88 -31.31 -6.84 20.60
CA PRO A 88 -30.47 -5.90 21.34
C PRO A 88 -30.87 -5.83 22.80
N ILE A 89 -29.86 -5.68 23.66
CA ILE A 89 -30.04 -5.33 25.06
C ILE A 89 -30.06 -3.80 25.13
N SER A 90 -31.16 -3.23 25.63
CA SER A 90 -31.24 -1.80 25.93
C SER A 90 -30.58 -1.52 27.28
N THR A 91 -29.70 -0.52 27.34
CA THR A 91 -29.14 -0.05 28.61
C THR A 91 -30.14 0.80 29.38
N GLU A 92 -29.86 1.02 30.66
CA GLU A 92 -30.40 2.18 31.37
C GLU A 92 -29.76 3.48 30.86
N TYR A 93 -30.28 4.62 31.33
CA TYR A 93 -29.72 5.93 31.04
C TYR A 93 -28.38 6.12 31.75
N SER A 94 -27.42 6.76 31.07
CA SER A 94 -26.19 7.21 31.70
C SER A 94 -26.44 8.25 32.79
N ASN A 95 -25.64 8.21 33.85
CA ASN A 95 -25.70 9.18 34.94
C ASN A 95 -25.06 10.54 34.56
N ARG A 96 -24.95 11.47 35.51
CA ARG A 96 -24.36 12.81 35.28
C ARG A 96 -22.91 12.79 34.80
N ASP A 97 -22.18 11.72 35.09
CA ASP A 97 -20.79 11.53 34.68
C ASP A 97 -20.66 10.79 33.34
N GLY A 98 -21.79 10.44 32.70
CA GLY A 98 -21.81 9.67 31.45
C GLY A 98 -21.59 8.16 31.65
N ILE A 99 -21.78 7.65 32.86
CA ILE A 99 -21.54 6.24 33.19
C ILE A 99 -22.83 5.42 33.06
N ILE A 100 -22.72 4.27 32.40
CA ILE A 100 -23.73 3.20 32.33
C ILE A 100 -23.13 1.95 32.98
N ASN A 101 -23.87 1.30 33.88
CA ASN A 101 -23.50 0.00 34.42
C ASN A 101 -24.49 -1.06 33.92
N ILE A 102 -23.98 -2.19 33.45
CA ILE A 102 -24.81 -3.26 32.87
C ILE A 102 -24.16 -4.62 33.07
N GLU A 103 -24.97 -5.66 33.27
CA GLU A 103 -24.50 -7.05 33.34
C GLU A 103 -24.60 -7.74 31.98
N LEU A 104 -23.46 -8.17 31.43
CA LEU A 104 -23.36 -8.83 30.13
C LEU A 104 -22.68 -10.18 30.24
N GLU A 105 -23.08 -11.13 29.40
CA GLU A 105 -22.34 -12.37 29.22
C GLU A 105 -21.00 -12.12 28.52
N SER A 106 -20.09 -13.08 28.55
CA SER A 106 -18.87 -13.00 27.74
C SER A 106 -19.20 -13.02 26.25
N GLY A 107 -18.37 -12.31 25.48
CA GLY A 107 -18.50 -12.19 24.02
C GLY A 107 -18.25 -10.77 23.51
N THR A 108 -18.41 -10.61 22.21
CA THR A 108 -18.19 -9.33 21.50
C THR A 108 -19.53 -8.66 21.22
N TYR A 109 -19.63 -7.37 21.55
CA TYR A 109 -20.86 -6.57 21.46
C TYR A 109 -20.66 -5.34 20.59
N TYR A 110 -21.64 -5.07 19.72
CA TYR A 110 -21.80 -3.81 19.00
C TYR A 110 -22.79 -2.92 19.76
N ALA A 111 -22.41 -1.67 20.02
CA ALA A 111 -23.20 -0.69 20.74
C ALA A 111 -23.57 0.49 19.85
N ARG A 112 -24.81 0.98 19.97
CA ARG A 112 -25.30 2.18 19.27
C ARG A 112 -26.14 3.05 20.20
N GLU A 113 -25.93 4.35 20.17
CA GLU A 113 -26.81 5.30 20.87
C GLU A 113 -28.20 5.35 20.23
N ILE A 114 -29.23 5.32 21.07
CA ILE A 114 -30.64 5.43 20.65
C ILE A 114 -31.33 6.68 21.20
N THR A 115 -30.60 7.51 21.93
CA THR A 115 -31.06 8.83 22.38
C THR A 115 -30.65 9.89 21.36
N ASP A 116 -31.54 10.84 21.09
CA ASP A 116 -31.20 11.98 20.23
C ASP A 116 -30.49 13.08 21.04
N SER A 117 -29.18 13.10 20.91
CA SER A 117 -28.28 13.98 21.66
C SER A 117 -27.53 14.94 20.73
N ALA A 118 -27.27 16.17 21.17
CA ALA A 118 -26.47 17.15 20.40
C ALA A 118 -25.01 16.71 20.20
N VAL A 119 -24.44 16.05 21.21
CA VAL A 119 -23.16 15.34 21.11
C VAL A 119 -23.48 13.87 20.89
N LYS A 120 -23.07 13.35 19.72
CA LYS A 120 -23.35 11.97 19.32
C LYS A 120 -22.29 11.02 19.88
N VAL A 121 -22.74 9.88 20.38
CA VAL A 121 -21.87 8.72 20.62
C VAL A 121 -21.89 7.87 19.35
N TYR A 122 -20.77 7.84 18.63
CA TYR A 122 -20.59 6.94 17.51
C TYR A 122 -20.68 5.48 17.96
N PRO A 123 -21.25 4.60 17.12
CA PRO A 123 -21.34 3.20 17.47
C PRO A 123 -19.95 2.56 17.57
N PHE A 124 -19.81 1.61 18.49
CA PHE A 124 -18.51 1.01 18.82
C PHE A 124 -18.67 -0.48 19.12
N VAL A 125 -17.54 -1.21 19.09
CA VAL A 125 -17.50 -2.65 19.40
C VAL A 125 -16.56 -2.90 20.57
N PHE A 126 -16.98 -3.71 21.54
CA PHE A 126 -16.18 -4.09 22.70
C PHE A 126 -16.35 -5.58 23.03
N THR A 127 -15.40 -6.11 23.79
CA THR A 127 -15.33 -7.54 24.11
C THR A 127 -15.34 -7.73 25.62
N VAL A 128 -16.24 -8.58 26.13
CA VAL A 128 -16.37 -8.90 27.55
C VAL A 128 -15.67 -10.23 27.80
N SER A 129 -14.51 -10.19 28.47
CA SER A 129 -13.66 -11.37 28.73
C SER A 129 -13.54 -11.77 30.21
N GLU A 130 -13.75 -10.84 31.15
CA GLU A 130 -13.49 -11.03 32.59
C GLU A 130 -14.54 -10.31 33.47
N LYS A 131 -14.58 -10.65 34.77
CA LYS A 131 -15.47 -10.01 35.77
C LYS A 131 -15.01 -8.57 36.03
N ASN A 132 -15.95 -7.62 36.02
CA ASN A 132 -15.73 -6.16 36.20
C ASN A 132 -14.93 -5.50 35.08
N PHE A 133 -15.55 -5.36 33.92
CA PHE A 133 -14.95 -4.81 32.71
C PHE A 133 -15.32 -3.33 32.51
N LYS A 134 -14.33 -2.44 32.42
CA LYS A 134 -14.57 -1.03 32.07
C LYS A 134 -14.38 -0.82 30.56
N VAL A 135 -15.47 -0.46 29.90
CA VAL A 135 -15.47 0.03 28.52
C VAL A 135 -15.40 1.55 28.57
N ILE A 136 -14.38 2.12 27.96
CA ILE A 136 -14.41 3.53 27.58
C ILE A 136 -14.67 3.47 26.07
N PRO A 137 -15.90 3.75 25.60
CA PRO A 137 -16.22 3.77 24.20
C PRO A 137 -15.24 4.67 23.51
N LYS A 138 -14.40 3.99 22.76
CA LYS A 138 -13.63 4.58 21.70
C LYS A 138 -14.55 5.52 20.90
N GLY A 139 -15.76 5.10 20.54
CA GLY A 139 -16.78 5.86 19.78
C GLY A 139 -17.36 7.18 20.34
N GLY A 140 -16.78 7.85 21.34
CA GLY A 140 -16.89 9.32 21.37
C GLY A 140 -15.94 9.99 20.37
N PHE A 141 -14.79 9.36 20.12
CA PHE A 141 -13.63 9.93 19.43
C PHE A 141 -12.69 8.91 18.74
N ASP A 142 -12.96 7.60 18.72
CA ASP A 142 -12.02 6.58 18.26
C ASP A 142 -12.71 5.59 17.28
N ILE A 143 -12.86 5.98 16.02
CA ILE A 143 -11.78 5.54 15.11
C ILE A 143 -10.72 6.58 15.41
N PRO A 144 -9.56 6.23 16.00
CA PRO A 144 -8.66 7.24 16.52
C PRO A 144 -8.53 8.31 15.46
N PRO A 145 -8.71 9.58 15.81
CA PRO A 145 -8.52 10.60 14.83
C PRO A 145 -7.19 10.37 14.09
N GLY A 146 -7.22 10.52 12.77
CA GLY A 146 -6.05 10.25 11.97
C GLY A 146 -4.99 11.31 12.28
N ASN A 147 -3.77 10.87 12.55
CA ASN A 147 -2.66 11.80 12.52
C ASN A 147 -2.39 12.16 11.06
N THR A 148 -2.02 13.40 10.80
CA THR A 148 -1.52 13.79 9.49
C THR A 148 -0.11 14.31 9.63
N LYS A 149 0.80 13.80 8.80
CA LYS A 149 2.14 14.32 8.64
C LYS A 149 2.25 14.98 7.28
N LEU A 150 2.38 16.30 7.27
CA LEU A 150 2.80 17.03 6.08
C LEU A 150 4.32 16.94 5.97
N ILE A 151 4.81 16.63 4.77
CA ILE A 151 6.23 16.64 4.41
C ILE A 151 6.46 17.66 3.30
N LYS A 152 7.17 18.73 3.63
CA LYS A 152 7.56 19.80 2.72
C LYS A 152 8.93 19.53 2.13
N VAL A 153 8.98 19.47 0.81
CA VAL A 153 10.23 19.22 0.07
C VAL A 153 10.40 20.13 -1.13
N SER A 154 11.61 20.20 -1.66
CA SER A 154 11.90 20.65 -3.01
C SER A 154 11.81 19.53 -4.05
N THR A 155 11.94 19.88 -5.33
CA THR A 155 11.96 18.94 -6.47
C THR A 155 13.04 17.87 -6.35
N ASP A 156 14.21 18.23 -5.82
CA ASP A 156 15.32 17.30 -5.54
C ASP A 156 15.10 16.44 -4.26
N GLY A 157 14.00 16.65 -3.53
CA GLY A 157 13.66 15.93 -2.31
C GLY A 157 14.23 16.52 -1.02
N THR A 158 14.95 17.65 -1.07
CA THR A 158 15.46 18.34 0.12
C THR A 158 14.30 18.79 1.01
N ARG A 159 14.41 18.59 2.34
CA ARG A 159 13.41 19.02 3.34
C ARG A 159 13.42 20.54 3.50
N LEU A 160 12.23 21.17 3.56
CA LEU A 160 12.12 22.63 3.61
C LEU A 160 11.43 23.13 4.89
N GLN A 161 12.21 23.81 5.73
CA GLN A 161 11.75 24.48 6.96
C GLN A 161 11.11 25.84 6.67
N GLY A 162 10.14 26.25 7.48
CA GLY A 162 9.61 27.61 7.49
C GLY A 162 8.52 27.89 6.45
N ALA A 163 7.93 26.86 5.86
CA ALA A 163 6.74 27.01 5.03
C ALA A 163 5.53 27.21 5.94
N GLU A 164 4.66 28.17 5.61
CA GLU A 164 3.48 28.51 6.43
C GLU A 164 2.20 28.01 5.75
N PHE A 165 1.33 27.36 6.54
CA PHE A 165 0.11 26.71 6.09
C PHE A 165 -1.09 27.05 6.96
N GLU A 166 -2.27 26.98 6.35
CA GLU A 166 -3.56 26.85 7.03
C GLU A 166 -4.18 25.48 6.72
N LEU A 167 -4.98 24.96 7.65
CA LEU A 167 -5.73 23.72 7.47
C LEU A 167 -7.24 23.98 7.45
N TYR A 168 -7.92 23.36 6.49
CA TYR A 168 -9.36 23.45 6.32
C TYR A 168 -10.02 22.07 6.27
N PHE A 169 -11.22 21.97 6.85
CA PHE A 169 -12.21 20.97 6.49
C PHE A 169 -12.76 21.29 5.10
N VAL A 170 -12.94 20.26 4.29
CA VAL A 170 -13.65 20.33 3.00
C VAL A 170 -15.06 19.78 3.21
N LYS A 171 -16.05 20.60 2.88
CA LYS A 171 -17.48 20.27 2.98
C LYS A 171 -18.13 20.40 1.61
N ASN A 172 -19.34 19.87 1.49
CA ASN A 172 -20.12 19.98 0.24
C ASN A 172 -20.39 21.44 -0.17
N ASP A 173 -20.43 22.37 0.78
CA ASP A 173 -20.77 23.78 0.60
C ASP A 173 -19.57 24.74 0.71
N GLY A 174 -18.35 24.22 0.80
CA GLY A 174 -17.14 25.03 0.84
C GLY A 174 -16.07 24.50 1.79
N VAL A 175 -15.31 25.41 2.40
CA VAL A 175 -14.22 25.07 3.32
C VAL A 175 -14.36 25.81 4.64
N GLU A 176 -13.97 25.18 5.74
CA GLU A 176 -13.99 25.76 7.09
C GLU A 176 -12.63 25.52 7.77
N ARG A 177 -12.04 26.55 8.40
CA ARG A 177 -10.75 26.40 9.10
C ARG A 177 -10.84 25.40 10.25
N VAL A 178 -9.89 24.49 10.34
CA VAL A 178 -9.84 23.50 11.43
C VAL A 178 -9.44 24.20 12.73
N PRO A 179 -10.22 24.06 13.83
CA PRO A 179 -9.84 24.57 15.12
C PRO A 179 -8.77 23.67 15.76
N LEU A 180 -7.62 24.26 16.08
CA LEU A 180 -6.45 23.58 16.62
C LEU A 180 -6.02 24.20 17.96
N LYS A 181 -5.41 23.38 18.80
CA LYS A 181 -4.70 23.80 20.01
C LYS A 181 -3.36 23.06 20.03
N GLU A 182 -2.28 23.77 19.72
CA GLU A 182 -0.92 23.21 19.68
C GLU A 182 -0.83 22.00 18.72
N ASN A 183 -1.27 22.17 17.46
CA ASN A 183 -1.33 21.12 16.44
C ASN A 183 -2.25 19.91 16.74
N VAL A 184 -3.02 19.95 17.82
CA VAL A 184 -4.05 18.95 18.14
C VAL A 184 -5.43 19.51 17.81
N TYR A 185 -6.27 18.75 17.13
CA TYR A 185 -7.66 19.13 16.92
C TYR A 185 -8.38 19.35 18.25
N SER A 186 -9.09 20.47 18.34
CA SER A 186 -9.98 20.74 19.46
C SER A 186 -11.17 21.55 18.98
N PRO A 187 -12.42 21.14 19.25
CA PRO A 187 -13.60 21.97 18.94
C PRO A 187 -13.55 23.38 19.57
N SER A 188 -12.80 23.54 20.65
CA SER A 188 -12.55 24.80 21.35
C SER A 188 -11.23 25.50 20.95
N GLY A 189 -10.50 24.93 19.98
CA GLY A 189 -9.22 25.44 19.51
C GLY A 189 -9.32 26.73 18.70
N SER A 190 -8.17 27.35 18.45
CA SER A 190 -8.04 28.51 17.57
C SER A 190 -8.25 28.11 16.11
N ARG A 191 -9.00 28.91 15.37
CA ARG A 191 -9.17 28.77 13.91
C ARG A 191 -8.21 29.64 13.11
N ASN A 192 -7.29 30.33 13.76
CA ASN A 192 -6.34 31.25 13.12
C ASN A 192 -4.88 30.77 13.32
N GLU A 193 -4.68 29.50 13.64
CA GLU A 193 -3.36 28.93 13.81
C GLU A 193 -2.67 28.81 12.44
N ILE A 194 -1.46 29.37 12.34
CA ILE A 194 -0.60 29.25 11.17
C ILE A 194 0.42 28.15 11.47
N LEU A 195 0.35 27.07 10.69
CA LEU A 195 1.21 25.91 10.84
C LEU A 195 2.52 26.16 10.10
N THR A 196 3.65 25.96 10.76
CA THR A 196 4.97 26.19 10.15
C THR A 196 5.77 24.90 10.12
N THR A 197 6.38 24.59 8.97
CA THR A 197 7.23 23.40 8.85
C THR A 197 8.50 23.51 9.70
N ASP A 198 8.83 22.44 10.41
CA ASP A 198 9.99 22.37 11.29
C ASP A 198 11.32 22.18 10.51
N VAL A 199 12.43 21.96 11.23
CA VAL A 199 13.76 21.70 10.64
C VAL A 199 13.81 20.48 9.72
N ASN A 200 12.89 19.52 9.88
CA ASN A 200 12.76 18.33 9.05
C ASN A 200 11.79 18.55 7.89
N GLY A 201 11.27 19.78 7.72
CA GLY A 201 10.24 20.13 6.77
C GLY A 201 8.89 19.50 7.10
N GLU A 202 8.61 19.21 8.37
CA GLU A 202 7.41 18.47 8.78
C GLU A 202 6.42 19.34 9.55
N ILE A 203 5.14 19.05 9.38
CA ILE A 203 4.06 19.45 10.32
C ILE A 203 3.35 18.16 10.71
N VAL A 204 3.21 17.91 12.00
CA VAL A 204 2.46 16.77 12.52
C VAL A 204 1.23 17.28 13.24
N LEU A 205 0.07 16.85 12.77
CA LEU A 205 -1.22 17.16 13.35
C LEU A 205 -1.81 15.90 13.98
N TYR A 206 -2.40 16.09 15.15
CA TYR A 206 -3.03 15.03 15.92
C TYR A 206 -4.51 15.28 16.05
N ASP A 207 -5.20 14.21 16.33
CA ASP A 207 -6.59 14.20 16.70
C ASP A 207 -7.61 14.75 15.66
N LEU A 208 -7.21 14.82 14.38
CA LEU A 208 -8.10 15.19 13.27
C LEU A 208 -9.23 14.16 13.03
N PRO A 209 -10.51 14.58 13.04
CA PRO A 209 -11.63 13.72 12.69
C PRO A 209 -11.52 13.10 11.29
N ILE A 210 -12.23 11.99 11.04
CA ILE A 210 -12.40 11.47 9.68
C ILE A 210 -13.11 12.52 8.81
N GLY A 211 -12.60 12.71 7.60
CA GLY A 211 -13.15 13.68 6.65
C GLY A 211 -12.16 14.08 5.58
N ASP A 212 -12.61 14.96 4.70
CA ASP A 212 -11.80 15.57 3.66
C ASP A 212 -11.23 16.89 4.16
N TYR A 213 -9.96 17.13 3.81
CA TYR A 213 -9.17 18.26 4.28
C TYR A 213 -8.40 18.90 3.14
N MET A 214 -7.97 20.12 3.38
CA MET A 214 -7.12 20.88 2.48
C MET A 214 -6.07 21.65 3.27
N PHE A 215 -4.80 21.41 2.96
CA PHE A 215 -3.73 22.33 3.31
C PHE A 215 -3.69 23.48 2.31
N LYS A 216 -3.66 24.70 2.81
CA LYS A 216 -3.41 25.91 2.03
C LYS A 216 -2.05 26.49 2.38
N GLU A 217 -1.09 26.39 1.48
CA GLU A 217 0.22 27.02 1.62
C GLU A 217 0.09 28.53 1.42
N LEU A 218 0.38 29.29 2.47
CA LEU A 218 0.35 30.74 2.45
C LEU A 218 1.69 31.34 2.01
N LYS A 219 2.78 30.68 2.42
CA LYS A 219 4.13 31.19 2.22
C LYS A 219 5.12 30.05 2.05
N ALA A 220 5.88 30.12 0.97
CA ALA A 220 7.00 29.24 0.73
C ALA A 220 8.21 29.61 1.62
N PRO A 221 9.08 28.64 1.92
CA PRO A 221 10.40 28.88 2.51
C PRO A 221 11.25 29.85 1.68
N ASN A 222 12.22 30.50 2.32
CA ASN A 222 13.12 31.45 1.64
C ASN A 222 13.82 30.81 0.43
N GLY A 223 13.77 31.49 -0.72
CA GLY A 223 14.36 31.00 -1.97
C GLY A 223 13.48 30.00 -2.73
N TYR A 224 12.23 29.79 -2.29
CA TYR A 224 11.25 28.93 -2.96
C TYR A 224 9.96 29.69 -3.28
N MET A 225 9.14 29.11 -4.16
CA MET A 225 7.84 29.67 -4.55
C MET A 225 6.71 28.65 -4.37
N VAL A 226 5.55 29.14 -3.93
CA VAL A 226 4.30 28.38 -3.90
C VAL A 226 3.75 28.33 -5.32
N ARG A 227 3.61 27.12 -5.90
CA ARG A 227 2.99 26.95 -7.23
C ARG A 227 1.60 26.35 -7.17
N GLN A 228 1.41 25.42 -6.24
CA GLN A 228 0.11 24.84 -5.93
C GLN A 228 -0.20 25.19 -4.49
N ALA A 229 -1.07 26.18 -4.29
CA ALA A 229 -1.40 26.66 -2.96
C ALA A 229 -2.24 25.65 -2.18
N GLU A 230 -3.06 24.83 -2.86
CA GLU A 230 -4.04 23.96 -2.21
C GLU A 230 -3.71 22.48 -2.46
N THR A 231 -3.59 21.72 -1.37
CA THR A 231 -3.37 20.27 -1.40
C THR A 231 -4.46 19.57 -0.59
N TYR A 232 -5.27 18.77 -1.29
CA TYR A 232 -6.36 18.02 -0.71
C TYR A 232 -5.91 16.64 -0.22
N PHE A 233 -6.47 16.19 0.89
CA PHE A 233 -6.22 14.86 1.44
C PHE A 233 -7.43 14.40 2.26
N THR A 234 -7.53 13.09 2.49
CA THR A 234 -8.63 12.49 3.24
C THR A 234 -8.07 11.73 4.43
N ILE A 235 -8.71 11.89 5.58
CA ILE A 235 -8.51 11.04 6.75
C ILE A 235 -9.65 10.02 6.76
N ASN A 236 -9.33 8.76 6.52
CA ASN A 236 -10.31 7.67 6.40
C ASN A 236 -10.21 6.64 7.53
N SER A 237 -9.18 6.75 8.38
CA SER A 237 -8.88 5.82 9.46
C SER A 237 -7.93 6.46 10.47
N SER A 238 -7.60 5.72 11.51
CA SER A 238 -6.62 6.12 12.54
C SER A 238 -5.16 5.97 12.14
N ARG A 239 -4.89 5.48 10.93
CA ARG A 239 -3.51 5.44 10.43
C ARG A 239 -3.05 6.86 10.12
N SER A 240 -1.74 7.08 10.28
CA SER A 240 -1.16 8.36 9.89
C SER A 240 -1.26 8.54 8.38
N THR A 241 -1.89 9.62 7.94
CA THR A 241 -1.88 10.06 6.53
C THR A 241 -0.63 10.91 6.30
N GLU A 242 0.16 10.58 5.28
CA GLU A 242 1.30 11.39 4.85
C GLU A 242 0.92 12.25 3.65
N VAL A 243 1.16 13.56 3.74
CA VAL A 243 0.86 14.52 2.67
C VAL A 243 2.17 15.18 2.25
N ARG A 244 2.63 14.89 1.03
CA ARG A 244 3.86 15.47 0.49
C ARG A 244 3.56 16.69 -0.36
N ILE A 245 4.14 17.84 -0.02
CA ILE A 245 3.96 19.11 -0.74
C ILE A 245 5.32 19.61 -1.26
N VAL A 246 5.42 19.78 -2.58
CA VAL A 246 6.66 20.14 -3.27
C VAL A 246 6.68 21.63 -3.61
N ASN A 247 7.76 22.33 -3.25
CA ASN A 247 8.04 23.68 -3.75
C ASN A 247 9.21 23.66 -4.71
N TYR A 248 9.26 24.71 -5.52
CA TYR A 248 10.32 24.90 -6.50
C TYR A 248 11.16 26.09 -6.06
N ARG A 249 12.45 26.06 -6.37
CA ARG A 249 13.30 27.22 -6.10
C ARG A 249 12.76 28.41 -6.90
N ALA A 250 12.87 29.59 -6.32
CA ALA A 250 12.53 30.82 -7.00
C ALA A 250 13.40 30.96 -8.26
N GLY A 251 12.78 31.30 -9.38
CA GLY A 251 13.48 31.39 -10.67
C GLY A 251 13.75 30.03 -11.35
N GLU A 252 13.27 28.93 -10.79
CA GLU A 252 13.15 27.66 -11.51
C GLU A 252 11.71 27.45 -11.96
N GLY A 253 11.51 26.57 -12.95
CA GLY A 253 10.24 26.30 -13.64
C GLY A 253 10.15 24.88 -14.16
N GLY A 254 9.24 24.65 -15.10
CA GLY A 254 9.07 23.36 -15.78
C GLY A 254 7.89 23.35 -16.75
N PHE A 255 7.68 22.23 -17.43
CA PHE A 255 6.55 21.98 -18.33
C PHE A 255 6.04 20.55 -18.18
N LYS A 256 4.73 20.38 -18.37
CA LYS A 256 4.14 19.08 -18.65
C LYS A 256 4.11 18.88 -20.17
N PHE A 257 4.39 17.66 -20.60
CA PHE A 257 4.34 17.27 -22.00
C PHE A 257 3.42 16.07 -22.16
N LYS A 258 2.83 15.94 -23.34
CA LYS A 258 2.07 14.75 -23.74
C LYS A 258 2.52 14.27 -25.10
N LYS A 259 2.99 13.03 -25.16
CA LYS A 259 3.38 12.34 -26.38
C LYS A 259 2.18 11.61 -26.98
N ILE A 260 1.90 11.92 -28.24
CA ILE A 260 0.75 11.35 -28.97
C ILE A 260 1.15 10.94 -30.40
N SER A 261 0.39 10.04 -31.02
CA SER A 261 0.46 9.72 -32.46
C SER A 261 -0.35 10.71 -33.30
N GLU A 262 -0.30 10.58 -34.62
CA GLU A 262 -1.10 11.38 -35.57
C GLU A 262 -2.61 11.40 -35.29
N ASP A 263 -3.16 10.31 -34.77
CA ASP A 263 -4.58 10.19 -34.40
C ASP A 263 -4.90 10.72 -32.98
N GLY A 264 -3.89 11.19 -32.23
CA GLY A 264 -4.06 11.68 -30.86
C GLY A 264 -3.97 10.60 -29.78
N THR A 265 -3.71 9.34 -30.14
CA THR A 265 -3.50 8.27 -29.17
C THR A 265 -2.22 8.51 -28.36
N PRO A 266 -2.23 8.33 -27.03
CA PRO A 266 -1.01 8.47 -26.22
C PRO A 266 0.07 7.47 -26.59
N LEU A 267 1.34 7.89 -26.54
CA LEU A 267 2.50 7.06 -26.86
C LEU A 267 3.46 6.93 -25.68
N THR A 268 3.77 5.69 -25.32
CA THR A 268 4.69 5.33 -24.24
C THR A 268 6.11 5.07 -24.74
N GLY A 269 7.10 5.32 -23.89
CA GLY A 269 8.49 4.95 -24.11
C GLY A 269 9.29 5.87 -25.03
N ALA A 270 8.76 7.05 -25.37
CA ALA A 270 9.56 8.08 -26.05
C ALA A 270 10.56 8.67 -25.07
N LYS A 271 11.87 8.69 -25.40
CA LYS A 271 12.91 9.29 -24.54
C LYS A 271 13.44 10.58 -25.12
N PHE A 272 13.44 11.62 -24.31
CA PHE A 272 13.94 12.94 -24.68
C PHE A 272 15.14 13.35 -23.84
N MET A 273 16.20 13.82 -24.50
CA MET A 273 17.31 14.53 -23.86
C MET A 273 16.96 16.01 -23.76
N VAL A 274 17.03 16.56 -22.55
CA VAL A 274 16.85 18.00 -22.32
C VAL A 274 18.19 18.72 -22.56
N THR A 275 18.17 19.76 -23.37
CA THR A 275 19.36 20.57 -23.68
C THR A 275 19.07 22.06 -23.52
N LYS A 276 20.13 22.85 -23.34
CA LYS A 276 20.10 24.32 -23.36
C LYS A 276 21.07 24.82 -24.41
N LYS A 277 20.69 25.87 -25.14
CA LYS A 277 21.59 26.51 -26.11
C LYS A 277 22.52 27.50 -25.40
N VAL A 278 23.83 27.35 -25.57
CA VAL A 278 24.87 28.24 -25.06
C VAL A 278 25.75 28.65 -26.25
N GLY A 279 25.64 29.91 -26.67
CA GLY A 279 26.19 30.34 -27.97
C GLY A 279 25.53 29.56 -29.11
N ASP A 280 26.32 28.85 -29.92
CA ASP A 280 25.83 28.00 -31.01
C ASP A 280 25.79 26.50 -30.66
N ILE A 281 26.07 26.14 -29.41
CA ILE A 281 26.16 24.74 -28.95
C ILE A 281 24.92 24.39 -28.11
N PHE A 282 24.39 23.18 -28.30
CA PHE A 282 23.37 22.59 -27.42
C PHE A 282 24.04 21.75 -26.34
N GLU A 283 24.04 22.24 -25.12
CA GLU A 283 24.59 21.54 -23.96
C GLU A 283 23.52 20.66 -23.32
N LYS A 284 23.88 19.43 -22.96
CA LYS A 284 22.99 18.49 -22.26
C LYS A 284 22.77 18.95 -20.82
N MET A 285 21.51 19.06 -20.41
CA MET A 285 21.17 19.32 -19.02
C MET A 285 21.50 18.11 -18.15
N ARG A 286 21.87 18.36 -16.89
CA ARG A 286 22.16 17.33 -15.91
C ARG A 286 21.46 17.65 -14.59
N ILE A 287 20.88 16.63 -13.95
CA ILE A 287 20.33 16.70 -12.60
C ILE A 287 21.13 15.73 -11.74
N ASN A 288 21.66 16.19 -10.60
CA ASN A 288 22.51 15.37 -9.73
C ASN A 288 23.65 14.66 -10.48
N ASN A 289 24.28 15.38 -11.42
CA ASN A 289 25.37 14.92 -12.28
C ASN A 289 25.00 13.84 -13.34
N VAL A 290 23.73 13.47 -13.43
CA VAL A 290 23.17 12.53 -14.42
C VAL A 290 22.53 13.30 -15.57
N GLU A 291 22.70 12.84 -16.82
CA GLU A 291 22.05 13.48 -17.98
C GLU A 291 20.53 13.49 -17.81
N TYR A 292 19.92 14.65 -18.05
CA TYR A 292 18.50 14.83 -17.82
C TYR A 292 17.70 14.28 -19.01
N VAL A 293 17.33 13.01 -18.89
CA VAL A 293 16.50 12.28 -19.85
C VAL A 293 15.12 12.04 -19.24
N VAL A 294 14.08 12.32 -20.01
CA VAL A 294 12.68 12.09 -19.62
C VAL A 294 12.04 11.08 -20.56
N GLU A 295 11.10 10.29 -20.04
CA GLU A 295 10.43 9.22 -20.79
C GLU A 295 8.92 9.35 -20.67
N SER A 296 8.18 9.16 -21.77
CA SER A 296 6.71 9.20 -21.75
C SER A 296 6.08 7.96 -21.10
N THR A 297 5.10 8.17 -20.22
CA THR A 297 4.36 7.09 -19.54
C THR A 297 3.40 6.34 -20.48
N ALA A 298 2.69 5.33 -19.96
CA ALA A 298 1.62 4.62 -20.67
C ALA A 298 0.53 5.57 -21.20
N GLU A 299 0.23 6.66 -20.47
CA GLU A 299 -0.73 7.70 -20.82
C GLU A 299 -0.09 8.83 -21.65
N GLY A 300 1.17 8.65 -22.08
CA GLY A 300 1.93 9.57 -22.91
C GLY A 300 2.50 10.79 -22.18
N TYR A 301 2.30 10.94 -20.87
CA TYR A 301 2.75 12.12 -20.14
C TYR A 301 4.22 12.02 -19.74
N PHE A 302 4.89 13.17 -19.65
CA PHE A 302 6.17 13.33 -18.96
C PHE A 302 6.35 14.79 -18.54
N THR A 303 7.33 15.06 -17.68
CA THR A 303 7.58 16.40 -17.13
C THR A 303 9.06 16.76 -17.21
N VAL A 304 9.33 18.01 -17.55
CA VAL A 304 10.63 18.65 -17.32
C VAL A 304 10.44 19.67 -16.21
N ASP A 305 11.21 19.58 -15.14
CA ASP A 305 11.07 20.42 -13.95
C ASP A 305 12.42 20.69 -13.26
N GLY A 306 12.40 21.59 -12.27
CA GLY A 306 13.59 21.95 -11.49
C GLY A 306 14.70 22.64 -12.30
N LEU A 307 14.37 23.19 -13.47
CA LEU A 307 15.32 23.93 -14.30
C LEU A 307 15.14 25.43 -14.10
N PRO A 308 16.24 26.22 -14.11
CA PRO A 308 16.16 27.68 -14.10
C PRO A 308 15.31 28.22 -15.25
N PHE A 309 14.80 29.44 -15.11
CA PHE A 309 14.15 30.14 -16.20
C PHE A 309 15.09 30.28 -17.40
N GLY A 310 14.53 30.11 -18.59
CA GLY A 310 15.29 30.18 -19.83
C GLY A 310 14.73 29.29 -20.93
N GLU A 311 15.42 29.29 -22.04
CA GLU A 311 15.08 28.53 -23.24
C GLU A 311 15.77 27.16 -23.23
N TYR A 312 15.00 26.13 -23.59
CA TYR A 312 15.42 24.74 -23.60
C TYR A 312 14.87 24.00 -24.82
N PHE A 313 15.45 22.83 -25.08
CA PHE A 313 15.13 22.01 -26.24
C PHE A 313 15.07 20.53 -25.84
N LEU A 314 14.04 19.83 -26.31
CA LEU A 314 13.91 18.38 -26.21
C LEU A 314 14.40 17.73 -27.50
N TRP A 315 15.37 16.83 -27.39
CA TRP A 315 15.81 15.97 -28.48
C TRP A 315 15.27 14.57 -28.28
N GLU A 316 14.46 14.09 -29.22
CA GLU A 316 13.98 12.71 -29.17
C GLU A 316 15.14 11.75 -29.50
N THR A 317 15.61 11.07 -28.47
CA THR A 317 16.75 10.12 -28.56
C THR A 317 16.29 8.70 -28.84
N GLN A 318 15.04 8.39 -28.48
CA GLN A 318 14.41 7.11 -28.73
C GLN A 318 12.92 7.35 -29.01
N PRO A 319 12.42 7.15 -30.24
CA PRO A 319 11.00 7.26 -30.52
C PRO A 319 10.22 6.09 -29.91
N PRO A 320 8.90 6.25 -29.71
CA PRO A 320 7.99 5.14 -29.40
C PRO A 320 8.11 4.00 -30.40
N LYS A 321 7.87 2.77 -29.94
CA LYS A 321 7.87 1.60 -30.81
C LYS A 321 6.91 1.80 -32.00
N GLY A 322 7.39 1.54 -33.23
CA GLY A 322 6.61 1.66 -34.45
C GLY A 322 6.41 3.09 -34.97
N HIS A 323 7.05 4.09 -34.36
CA HIS A 323 6.97 5.50 -34.76
C HIS A 323 8.32 6.02 -35.23
N SER A 324 8.28 7.01 -36.11
CA SER A 324 9.47 7.68 -36.62
C SER A 324 9.92 8.74 -35.62
N ALA A 325 11.24 8.87 -35.42
CA ALA A 325 11.79 9.94 -34.61
C ALA A 325 11.46 11.32 -35.20
N LEU A 326 11.29 12.31 -34.32
CA LEU A 326 11.19 13.71 -34.72
C LEU A 326 12.43 14.13 -35.53
N SER A 327 12.23 14.91 -36.59
CA SER A 327 13.32 15.43 -37.41
C SER A 327 14.07 16.59 -36.76
N ASP A 328 13.41 17.29 -35.82
CA ASP A 328 13.93 18.47 -35.13
C ASP A 328 13.62 18.42 -33.63
N SER A 329 14.37 19.21 -32.86
CA SER A 329 14.12 19.39 -31.42
C SER A 329 12.84 20.17 -31.14
N VAL A 330 12.18 19.90 -30.01
CA VAL A 330 11.06 20.70 -29.53
C VAL A 330 11.57 21.82 -28.62
N ARG A 331 11.42 23.08 -29.06
CA ARG A 331 11.78 24.28 -28.28
C ARG A 331 10.70 24.62 -27.25
N PHE A 332 11.11 24.97 -26.03
CA PHE A 332 10.23 25.48 -24.97
C PHE A 332 10.96 26.50 -24.08
N VAL A 333 10.21 27.40 -23.45
CA VAL A 333 10.77 28.48 -22.62
C VAL A 333 10.18 28.39 -21.22
N ILE A 334 11.02 28.07 -20.26
CA ILE A 334 10.67 28.00 -18.85
C ILE A 334 10.65 29.41 -18.27
N GLU A 335 9.51 29.80 -17.75
CA GLU A 335 9.25 31.11 -17.14
C GLU A 335 8.21 30.97 -16.02
N GLU A 336 7.83 32.08 -15.40
CA GLU A 336 6.83 32.06 -14.34
C GLU A 336 5.49 31.51 -14.85
N GLY A 337 4.91 30.55 -14.12
CA GLY A 337 3.64 29.90 -14.49
C GLY A 337 3.73 28.83 -15.58
N SER A 338 4.90 28.59 -16.19
CA SER A 338 5.08 27.62 -17.27
C SER A 338 4.68 26.18 -16.89
N PHE A 339 4.80 25.84 -15.60
CA PHE A 339 4.46 24.51 -15.08
C PHE A 339 2.97 24.14 -15.19
N ASN A 340 2.10 25.13 -15.33
CA ASN A 340 0.67 24.92 -15.54
C ASN A 340 0.31 24.72 -17.02
N GLN A 341 1.29 24.85 -17.91
CA GLN A 341 1.12 24.67 -19.34
C GLN A 341 1.45 23.23 -19.75
N MET A 342 0.81 22.77 -20.82
CA MET A 342 1.06 21.47 -21.43
C MET A 342 1.41 21.64 -22.90
N ILE A 343 2.48 20.99 -23.35
CA ILE A 343 2.88 20.92 -24.76
C ILE A 343 2.62 19.50 -25.28
N GLU A 344 1.85 19.38 -26.36
CA GLU A 344 1.67 18.10 -27.05
C GLU A 344 2.75 17.90 -28.12
N ILE A 345 3.35 16.71 -28.14
CA ILE A 345 4.40 16.31 -29.08
C ILE A 345 3.90 15.12 -29.89
N ARG A 346 3.76 15.32 -31.20
CA ARG A 346 3.12 14.38 -32.12
C ARG A 346 4.14 13.64 -32.99
N ASP A 347 4.10 12.30 -32.98
CA ASP A 347 4.89 11.50 -33.94
C ASP A 347 4.04 10.99 -35.07
N ARG A 348 4.72 10.80 -36.21
CA ARG A 348 4.19 10.06 -37.35
C ARG A 348 4.46 8.58 -37.18
N ARG A 349 3.46 7.74 -37.47
CA ARG A 349 3.67 6.29 -37.55
C ARG A 349 4.67 6.02 -38.68
N ILE A 350 5.56 5.05 -38.48
CA ILE A 350 6.31 4.51 -39.61
C ILE A 350 5.25 3.84 -40.51
N PRO A 351 5.13 4.21 -41.79
CA PRO A 351 4.23 3.50 -42.69
C PRO A 351 4.62 2.02 -42.65
N GLU A 352 3.67 1.15 -42.31
CA GLU A 352 3.86 -0.28 -42.57
C GLU A 352 4.07 -0.38 -44.08
N VAL A 353 5.33 -0.61 -44.50
CA VAL A 353 5.60 -0.97 -45.88
C VAL A 353 4.83 -2.28 -46.08
N PRO A 354 3.74 -2.31 -46.86
CA PRO A 354 3.14 -3.59 -47.22
C PRO A 354 4.27 -4.38 -47.87
N PRO A 355 4.45 -5.68 -47.57
CA PRO A 355 5.54 -6.46 -48.12
C PRO A 355 5.60 -6.21 -49.64
N SER A 356 6.57 -5.43 -50.08
CA SER A 356 6.71 -5.01 -51.47
C SER A 356 7.42 -6.15 -52.19
N ASN A 357 6.62 -7.18 -52.43
CA ASN A 357 6.70 -8.27 -53.41
C ASN A 357 6.12 -9.55 -52.79
N PRO A 358 5.33 -10.35 -53.53
CA PRO A 358 5.13 -11.76 -53.18
C PRO A 358 6.50 -12.43 -53.03
N PRO A 359 6.63 -13.56 -52.31
CA PRO A 359 7.91 -14.25 -52.20
C PRO A 359 8.46 -14.45 -53.60
N VAL A 360 9.58 -13.79 -53.92
CA VAL A 360 10.37 -14.15 -55.09
C VAL A 360 10.85 -15.56 -54.77
N GLU A 361 10.30 -16.53 -55.49
CA GLU A 361 10.78 -17.91 -55.44
C GLU A 361 12.31 -17.84 -55.59
N PRO A 362 13.09 -18.39 -54.64
CA PRO A 362 14.53 -18.40 -54.77
C PRO A 362 14.89 -19.08 -56.10
N PRO A 363 15.90 -18.59 -56.85
CA PRO A 363 16.36 -19.29 -58.04
C PRO A 363 16.72 -20.72 -57.63
N ILE A 364 16.23 -21.69 -58.40
CA ILE A 364 16.51 -23.12 -58.19
C ILE A 364 18.03 -23.27 -58.10
N ALA A 365 18.52 -23.47 -56.88
CA ALA A 365 19.89 -23.86 -56.63
C ALA A 365 20.06 -25.30 -57.11
N PRO A 366 21.17 -25.67 -57.77
CA PRO A 366 21.40 -27.07 -58.13
C PRO A 366 21.33 -27.94 -56.87
N GLU A 367 20.56 -29.04 -56.95
CA GLU A 367 20.36 -29.98 -55.84
C GLU A 367 21.71 -30.37 -55.23
N LYS A 368 21.90 -29.99 -53.96
CA LYS A 368 23.04 -30.42 -53.16
C LYS A 368 22.69 -31.78 -52.56
N PRO A 369 23.58 -32.79 -52.65
CA PRO A 369 23.27 -34.16 -52.25
C PRO A 369 22.88 -34.26 -50.76
N PRO A 370 22.01 -35.22 -50.39
CA PRO A 370 21.48 -35.33 -49.04
C PRO A 370 22.59 -35.54 -48.01
N ILE A 371 22.60 -34.68 -46.99
CA ILE A 371 23.48 -34.79 -45.83
C ILE A 371 22.94 -35.91 -44.94
N VAL A 372 23.69 -37.02 -44.85
CA VAL A 372 23.40 -38.14 -43.97
C VAL A 372 23.77 -37.75 -42.54
N ILE A 373 22.77 -37.60 -41.67
CA ILE A 373 22.98 -37.39 -40.23
C ILE A 373 23.03 -38.76 -39.54
N PRO A 374 24.11 -39.14 -38.86
CA PRO A 374 24.18 -40.43 -38.16
C PRO A 374 23.33 -40.42 -36.87
N LYS A 375 22.58 -41.50 -36.66
CA LYS A 375 21.78 -41.74 -35.44
C LYS A 375 22.71 -42.12 -34.27
N THR A 376 22.68 -41.37 -33.17
CA THR A 376 23.33 -41.74 -31.91
C THR A 376 22.49 -42.75 -31.13
N GLY A 377 23.03 -43.96 -31.01
CA GLY A 377 22.46 -45.12 -30.33
C GLY A 377 23.03 -46.44 -30.86
N ASP A 378 24.24 -46.40 -31.44
CA ASP A 378 24.82 -47.52 -32.16
C ASP A 378 25.62 -48.42 -31.20
N ILE A 379 25.23 -49.69 -31.20
CA ILE A 379 25.84 -50.81 -30.47
C ILE A 379 27.30 -51.06 -30.86
N THR A 380 27.79 -50.45 -31.93
CA THR A 380 29.20 -50.46 -32.35
C THR A 380 30.16 -49.97 -31.25
N LEU A 381 29.76 -49.02 -30.41
CA LEU A 381 30.61 -48.58 -29.29
C LEU A 381 30.77 -49.67 -28.22
N LEU A 382 29.71 -50.43 -27.93
CA LEU A 382 29.74 -51.56 -27.00
C LEU A 382 30.56 -52.74 -27.57
N LEU A 383 30.45 -52.97 -28.88
CA LEU A 383 31.22 -53.98 -29.62
C LEU A 383 32.71 -53.66 -29.67
N MET A 384 33.10 -52.40 -29.85
CA MET A 384 34.51 -51.98 -29.80
C MET A 384 35.13 -52.16 -28.42
N VAL A 385 34.38 -51.91 -27.34
CA VAL A 385 34.87 -52.16 -25.97
C VAL A 385 35.08 -53.65 -25.72
N LEU A 386 34.17 -54.52 -26.20
CA LEU A 386 34.35 -55.98 -26.13
C LEU A 386 35.58 -56.45 -26.91
N VAL A 387 35.77 -55.95 -28.14
CA VAL A 387 36.92 -56.27 -28.98
C VAL A 387 38.23 -55.79 -28.34
N GLY A 388 38.24 -54.58 -27.75
CA GLY A 388 39.38 -54.05 -27.00
C GLY A 388 39.72 -54.90 -25.76
N GLY A 389 38.70 -55.40 -25.05
CA GLY A 389 38.88 -56.34 -23.94
C GLY A 389 39.51 -57.67 -24.37
N VAL A 390 39.08 -58.22 -25.52
CA VAL A 390 39.65 -59.44 -26.10
C VAL A 390 41.11 -59.22 -26.51
N PHE A 391 41.44 -58.12 -27.18
CA PHE A 391 42.84 -57.81 -27.52
C PHE A 391 43.72 -57.58 -26.31
N SER A 392 43.19 -56.95 -25.25
CA SER A 392 43.93 -56.77 -24.00
C SER A 392 44.20 -58.11 -23.30
N ALA A 393 43.23 -59.04 -23.31
CA ALA A 393 43.41 -60.38 -22.78
C ALA A 393 44.40 -61.23 -23.60
N ILE A 394 44.37 -61.12 -24.93
CA ILE A 394 45.35 -61.77 -25.83
C ILE A 394 46.75 -61.21 -25.59
N GLY A 395 46.89 -59.88 -25.49
CA GLY A 395 48.17 -59.22 -25.18
C GLY A 395 48.71 -59.65 -23.81
N TYR A 396 47.86 -59.70 -22.79
CA TYR A 396 48.24 -60.19 -21.46
C TYR A 396 48.69 -61.66 -21.48
N ARG A 397 48.05 -62.51 -22.30
CA ARG A 397 48.43 -63.93 -22.42
C ARG A 397 49.74 -64.12 -23.18
N LEU A 398 49.97 -63.36 -24.25
CA LEU A 398 51.22 -63.39 -25.02
C LEU A 398 52.42 -62.89 -24.20
N VAL A 399 52.25 -61.80 -23.44
CA VAL A 399 53.30 -61.30 -22.53
C VAL A 399 53.61 -62.29 -21.40
N ARG A 400 52.63 -63.13 -21.01
CA ARG A 400 52.81 -64.15 -19.99
C ARG A 400 53.41 -65.45 -20.53
N GLU A 401 53.23 -65.77 -21.81
CA GLU A 401 53.84 -66.94 -22.47
C GLU A 401 55.30 -66.68 -22.92
N ASP A 402 55.67 -65.44 -23.25
CA ASP A 402 57.07 -65.09 -23.61
C ASP A 402 58.02 -64.97 -22.39
N ASN A 403 57.49 -64.88 -21.16
CA ASN A 403 58.31 -64.88 -19.94
C ASN A 403 58.69 -66.29 -19.44
N ASP A 404 58.18 -67.34 -20.08
CA ASP A 404 58.44 -68.74 -19.73
C ASP A 404 59.26 -69.49 -20.79
N THR A 405 60.12 -68.82 -21.57
CA THR A 405 61.23 -69.50 -22.25
C THR A 405 62.38 -68.54 -22.58
N VAL A 406 63.46 -68.61 -21.81
CA VAL A 406 64.85 -68.86 -22.24
C VAL A 406 65.68 -68.94 -20.95
N SER A 407 65.70 -70.15 -20.37
CA SER A 407 66.75 -70.57 -19.47
C SER A 407 67.95 -71.03 -20.28
N VAL A 408 69.03 -70.28 -20.13
CA VAL A 408 70.45 -70.51 -20.41
C VAL A 408 70.90 -71.99 -20.49
N LYS A 409 71.67 -72.31 -21.54
CA LYS A 409 72.84 -73.24 -21.64
C LYS A 409 73.63 -72.79 -22.89
N VAL A 410 74.83 -72.20 -22.84
CA VAL A 410 76.17 -72.60 -22.34
C VAL A 410 76.69 -73.89 -22.96
N GLU A 411 77.76 -73.77 -23.75
CA GLU A 411 79.02 -74.56 -23.76
C GLU A 411 79.81 -74.13 -25.01
N ASN A 412 80.95 -73.44 -24.84
CA ASN A 412 82.34 -73.91 -24.71
C ASN A 412 83.12 -73.72 -26.02
#